data_AF-A0A3P7LET4-F1
#
_entry.id   AF-A0A3P7LET4-F1
#
_cell.length_a   1.000
_cell.length_b   1.000
_cell.length_c   1.000
_cell.angle_alpha   90.00
_cell.angle_beta   90.00
_cell.angle_gamma   90.00
#
_symmetry.space_group_name_H-M   'P 1'
#
loop_
_entity.id
_entity.type
_entity.pdbx_description
1 polymer ?
#
loop_
_entity_poly.entity_id
_entity_poly.type
_entity_poly.pdbx_seq_one_letter_code
_entity_poly.pdbx_strand_id
1 'polypeptide(L)'
;MAGFVRTKEAAEVFAKLLSCAKCGQESDNLQTLGTACKHAFCWDCINAYTSANTFVLCPLCLCPLEVSRPKAATVFNNLAQHINEFRLLLDEYEKCLQNEGAAAATTIAQTQMLFQAHDAKTAVEVSKEARNEAINEFISTQRIVDPYEKDSTAK
;
A
#
# COMPACT_ATOMS: atom_id res chain seq x y z
N MET A 1 5.25 3.93 -13.68
CA MET A 1 5.48 5.02 -12.71
C MET A 1 5.29 4.43 -11.32
N ALA A 2 6.32 4.40 -10.47
CA ALA A 2 6.18 3.91 -9.11
C ALA A 2 5.63 5.05 -8.24
N GLY A 3 4.34 4.97 -7.89
CA GLY A 3 3.56 6.11 -7.40
C GLY A 3 4.06 6.74 -6.09
N PHE A 4 4.76 5.98 -5.24
CA PHE A 4 5.03 6.40 -3.85
C PHE A 4 6.42 6.03 -3.31
N VAL A 5 7.43 5.85 -4.17
CA VAL A 5 8.79 5.43 -3.74
C VAL A 5 9.36 6.34 -2.64
N ARG A 6 9.34 7.65 -2.86
CA ARG A 6 9.86 8.63 -1.87
C ARG A 6 9.06 8.63 -0.58
N THR A 7 7.76 8.35 -0.66
CA THR A 7 6.86 8.30 0.49
C THR A 7 7.13 7.05 1.32
N LYS A 8 7.40 5.92 0.67
CA LYS A 8 7.83 4.66 1.31
C LYS A 8 9.18 4.82 1.99
N GLU A 9 10.16 5.43 1.31
CA GLU A 9 11.47 5.76 1.89
C GLU A 9 11.32 6.66 3.14
N ALA A 10 10.47 7.69 3.07
CA ALA A 10 10.23 8.58 4.22
C ALA A 10 9.59 7.83 5.40
N ALA A 11 8.63 6.95 5.14
CA ALA A 11 8.00 6.11 6.17
C ALA A 11 9.02 5.18 6.84
N GLU A 12 9.94 4.59 6.07
CA GLU A 12 11.02 3.74 6.61
C GLU A 12 12.02 4.53 7.47
N VAL A 13 12.40 5.72 7.02
CA VAL A 13 13.28 6.61 7.81
C VAL A 13 12.60 6.99 9.12
N PHE A 14 11.31 7.30 9.08
CA PHE A 14 10.57 7.71 10.25
C PHE A 14 10.33 6.55 11.23
N ALA A 15 10.08 5.33 10.74
CA ALA A 15 9.98 4.13 11.57
C ALA A 15 11.26 3.87 12.39
N LYS A 16 12.45 4.08 11.80
CA LYS A 16 13.74 3.93 12.50
C LYS A 16 13.92 4.88 13.68
N LEU A 17 13.25 6.04 13.65
CA LEU A 17 13.26 7.00 14.77
C LEU A 17 12.40 6.53 15.94
N LEU A 18 11.47 5.59 15.72
CA LEU A 18 10.60 5.00 16.73
C LEU A 18 11.21 3.70 17.28
N SER A 19 12.41 3.85 17.81
CA SER A 19 13.22 2.74 18.30
C SER A 19 13.58 2.92 19.76
N CYS A 20 13.90 1.81 20.42
CA CYS A 20 14.39 1.83 21.78
C CYS A 20 15.74 2.57 21.85
N ALA A 21 15.84 3.54 22.74
CA ALA A 21 17.04 4.34 22.98
C ALA A 21 18.27 3.56 23.45
N LYS A 22 18.12 2.30 23.88
CA LYS A 22 19.23 1.43 24.30
C LYS A 22 19.67 0.47 23.20
N CYS A 23 18.74 -0.32 22.65
CA CYS A 23 19.06 -1.38 21.69
C CYS A 23 18.81 -1.02 20.23
N GLY A 24 18.21 0.14 19.95
CA GLY A 24 17.88 0.60 18.60
C GLY A 24 16.81 -0.23 17.88
N GLN A 25 16.16 -1.18 18.57
CA GLN A 25 15.10 -1.98 17.97
C GLN A 25 13.81 -1.18 17.84
N GLU A 26 13.20 -1.22 16.66
CA GLU A 26 11.88 -0.66 16.39
C GLU A 26 10.82 -1.37 17.24
N SER A 27 9.88 -0.61 17.81
CA SER A 27 8.78 -1.19 18.59
C SER A 27 7.61 -0.21 18.65
N ASP A 28 6.40 -0.76 18.62
CA ASP A 28 5.14 -0.07 18.85
C ASP A 28 4.69 -0.09 20.32
N ASN A 29 5.51 -0.68 21.20
CA ASN A 29 5.25 -0.80 22.62
C ASN A 29 6.45 -0.33 23.43
N LEU A 30 6.78 0.95 23.28
CA LEU A 30 7.84 1.62 24.02
C LEU A 30 7.31 2.32 25.27
N GLN A 31 8.20 2.53 26.24
CA GLN A 31 7.92 3.19 27.51
C GLN A 31 8.93 4.31 27.79
N THR A 32 8.46 5.38 28.40
CA THR A 32 9.29 6.43 28.99
C THR A 32 9.53 6.16 30.46
N LEU A 33 10.74 6.45 30.93
CA LEU A 33 11.17 6.21 32.31
C LEU A 33 11.33 7.52 33.07
N GLY A 34 10.33 7.90 33.85
CA GLY A 34 10.28 9.16 34.58
C GLY A 34 10.01 10.38 33.68
N THR A 35 10.34 11.57 34.18
CA THR A 35 10.08 12.85 33.48
C THR A 35 11.35 13.58 33.04
N ALA A 36 12.53 13.12 33.47
CA ALA A 36 13.80 13.80 33.24
C ALA A 36 14.23 13.81 31.76
N CYS A 37 13.96 12.73 31.02
CA CYS A 37 14.13 12.68 29.58
C CYS A 37 12.92 12.03 28.91
N LYS A 38 12.75 12.27 27.60
CA LYS A 38 11.64 11.72 26.80
C LYS A 38 12.06 10.56 25.89
N HIS A 39 13.25 10.01 26.12
CA HIS A 39 13.72 8.83 25.39
C HIS A 39 12.88 7.61 25.78
N ALA A 40 12.54 6.82 24.77
CA ALA A 40 11.67 5.67 24.91
C ALA A 40 12.49 4.36 24.88
N PHE A 41 12.07 3.37 25.66
CA PHE A 41 12.77 2.11 25.85
C PHE A 41 11.79 0.95 25.66
N CYS A 42 12.26 -0.21 25.20
CA CYS A 42 11.46 -1.43 25.19
C CYS A 42 11.51 -2.13 26.56
N TRP A 43 10.54 -3.00 26.82
CA TRP A 43 10.44 -3.78 28.05
C TRP A 43 11.70 -4.60 28.37
N ASP A 44 12.32 -5.23 27.38
CA ASP A 44 13.53 -6.03 27.59
C ASP A 44 14.68 -5.19 28.15
N CYS A 45 14.84 -3.98 27.61
CA CYS A 45 15.86 -3.06 28.07
C CYS A 45 15.57 -2.52 29.48
N ILE A 46 14.29 -2.28 29.79
CA ILE A 46 13.84 -1.85 31.11
C ILE A 46 14.08 -2.94 32.15
N ASN A 47 13.71 -4.19 31.84
CA ASN A 47 13.92 -5.33 32.71
C ASN A 47 15.40 -5.54 33.04
N ALA A 48 16.28 -5.34 32.05
CA ALA A 48 17.73 -5.38 32.25
C ALA A 48 18.26 -4.26 33.16
N TYR A 49 17.58 -3.11 33.23
CA TYR A 49 17.94 -2.04 34.17
C TYR A 49 17.45 -2.35 35.58
N THR A 50 16.22 -2.87 35.71
CA THR A 50 15.62 -3.21 37.00
C THR A 50 16.42 -4.29 37.73
N SER A 51 16.99 -5.26 37.01
CA SER A 51 17.83 -6.31 37.61
C SER A 51 19.19 -5.80 38.12
N ALA A 52 19.67 -4.64 37.66
CA ALA A 52 20.97 -4.09 38.04
C ALA A 52 20.96 -3.36 39.39
N ASN A 53 19.80 -3.13 39.99
CA ASN A 53 19.57 -2.54 41.34
C ASN A 53 20.47 -1.32 41.68
N THR A 54 20.72 -0.46 40.69
CA THR A 54 21.65 0.68 40.75
C THR A 54 20.98 1.92 40.17
N PHE A 55 21.59 3.08 40.39
CA PHE A 55 21.17 4.33 39.76
C PHE A 55 21.43 4.27 38.26
N VAL A 56 20.35 4.17 37.47
CA VAL A 56 20.45 4.00 36.01
C VAL A 56 20.33 5.35 35.32
N LEU A 57 21.27 5.62 34.43
CA LEU A 57 21.27 6.80 33.57
C LEU A 57 20.79 6.47 32.16
N CYS A 58 20.16 7.45 31.51
CA CYS A 58 19.81 7.36 30.10
C CYS A 58 21.08 7.23 29.26
N PRO A 59 21.21 6.23 28.37
CA PRO A 59 22.40 6.07 27.55
C PRO A 59 22.60 7.21 26.54
N LEU A 60 21.55 7.98 26.21
CA LEU A 60 21.62 9.05 25.22
C LEU A 60 21.91 10.43 25.81
N CYS A 61 21.37 10.74 26.98
CA CYS A 61 21.46 12.09 27.57
C CYS A 61 21.98 12.11 29.01
N LEU A 62 22.31 10.95 29.57
CA LEU A 62 22.83 10.79 30.93
C LEU A 62 21.88 11.31 32.04
N CYS A 63 20.62 11.61 31.71
CA CYS A 63 19.61 11.95 32.71
C CYS A 63 19.25 10.73 33.57
N PRO A 64 18.95 10.92 34.86
CA PRO A 64 18.48 9.83 35.73
C PRO A 64 17.18 9.20 35.21
N LEU A 65 17.10 7.86 35.24
CA LEU A 65 15.91 7.11 34.84
C LEU A 65 15.14 6.59 36.05
N GLU A 66 13.81 6.74 36.04
CA GLU A 66 12.92 6.15 37.05
C GLU A 66 12.36 4.81 36.51
N VAL A 67 13.10 3.73 36.74
CA VAL A 67 12.76 2.38 36.25
C VAL A 67 11.61 1.70 36.98
N SER A 68 11.24 2.18 38.17
CA SER A 68 10.16 1.60 38.98
C SER A 68 8.75 1.90 38.45
N ARG A 69 8.62 2.93 37.61
CA ARG A 69 7.31 3.42 37.11
C ARG A 69 7.37 3.73 35.61
N PRO A 70 7.60 2.72 34.75
CA PRO A 70 7.54 2.92 33.32
C PRO A 70 6.15 3.39 32.90
N LYS A 71 6.09 4.40 32.03
CA LYS A 71 4.84 4.89 31.44
C LYS A 71 4.86 4.61 29.95
N ALA A 72 3.75 4.16 29.39
CA ALA A 72 3.62 3.96 27.96
C ALA A 72 3.99 5.25 27.21
N ALA A 73 4.83 5.13 26.19
CA ALA A 73 5.20 6.22 25.31
C ALA A 73 4.09 6.44 24.28
N THR A 74 2.88 6.80 24.72
CA THR A 74 1.65 6.79 23.91
C THR A 74 1.81 7.48 22.56
N VAL A 75 2.47 8.63 22.51
CA VAL A 75 2.70 9.36 21.26
C VAL A 75 3.57 8.54 20.29
N PHE A 76 4.67 7.95 20.77
CA PHE A 76 5.56 7.12 19.95
C PHE A 76 4.84 5.86 19.46
N ASN A 77 4.10 5.20 20.35
CA ASN A 77 3.39 3.97 20.05
C ASN A 77 2.27 4.20 19.02
N ASN A 78 1.49 5.27 19.17
CA ASN A 78 0.47 5.65 18.18
C ASN A 78 1.09 6.00 16.83
N LEU A 79 2.21 6.74 16.82
CA LEU A 79 2.93 7.05 15.59
C LEU A 79 3.44 5.77 14.92
N ALA A 80 4.02 4.84 15.68
CA ALA A 80 4.52 3.57 15.17
C ALA A 80 3.39 2.77 14.51
N GLN A 81 2.24 2.70 15.17
CA GLN A 81 1.06 2.06 14.62
C GLN A 81 0.63 2.71 13.30
N HIS A 82 0.48 4.04 13.25
CA HIS A 82 0.04 4.72 12.03
C HIS A 82 1.03 4.59 10.86
N ILE A 83 2.34 4.58 11.14
CA ILE A 83 3.35 4.36 10.09
C ILE A 83 3.27 2.92 9.57
N ASN A 84 3.07 1.95 10.46
CA ASN A 84 2.93 0.55 10.06
C ASN A 84 1.68 0.35 9.20
N GLU A 85 0.54 0.91 9.60
CA GLU A 85 -0.69 0.93 8.80
C GLU A 85 -0.46 1.59 7.44
N PHE A 86 0.23 2.74 7.41
CA PHE A 86 0.54 3.45 6.18
C PHE A 86 1.42 2.63 5.23
N ARG A 87 2.43 1.92 5.75
CA ARG A 87 3.28 1.03 4.95
C ARG A 87 2.48 -0.09 4.30
N LEU A 88 1.56 -0.71 5.05
CA LEU A 88 0.67 -1.75 4.52
C LEU A 88 -0.19 -1.24 3.37
N LEU A 89 -0.75 -0.03 3.51
CA LEU A 89 -1.55 0.60 2.45
C LEU A 89 -0.73 0.90 1.19
N LEU A 90 0.51 1.35 1.35
CA LEU A 90 1.40 1.58 0.21
C LEU A 90 1.72 0.27 -0.53
N ASP A 91 1.99 -0.80 0.20
CA ASP A 91 2.26 -2.12 -0.39
C ASP A 91 1.02 -2.71 -1.07
N GLU A 92 -0.17 -2.51 -0.50
CA GLU A 92 -1.44 -2.92 -1.10
C GLU A 92 -1.72 -2.16 -2.40
N TYR A 93 -1.49 -0.84 -2.39
CA TYR A 93 -1.61 0.00 -3.59
C TYR A 93 -0.67 -0.45 -4.72
N GLU A 94 0.60 -0.75 -4.41
CA GLU A 94 1.56 -1.27 -5.39
C GLU A 94 1.09 -2.60 -5.99
N LYS A 95 0.54 -3.51 -5.17
CA LYS A 95 -0.03 -4.78 -5.64
C LYS A 95 -1.24 -4.57 -6.54
N CYS A 96 -2.15 -3.66 -6.19
CA CYS A 96 -3.32 -3.33 -7.02
C CYS A 96 -2.91 -2.83 -8.40
N LEU A 97 -1.95 -1.90 -8.47
CA LEU A 97 -1.41 -1.41 -9.75
C LEU A 97 -0.80 -2.53 -10.61
N GLN A 98 -0.07 -3.45 -9.99
CA GLN A 98 0.51 -4.60 -10.70
C GLN A 98 -0.58 -5.52 -11.25
N ASN A 99 -1.63 -5.78 -10.47
CA ASN A 99 -2.74 -6.64 -10.87
C ASN A 99 -3.57 -6.01 -12.00
N GLU A 100 -3.84 -4.70 -11.93
CA GLU A 100 -4.52 -3.98 -13.01
C GLU A 100 -3.70 -4.00 -14.30
N GLY A 101 -2.39 -3.75 -14.21
CA GLY A 101 -1.48 -3.83 -15.36
C GLY A 101 -1.42 -5.23 -15.97
N ALA A 102 -1.40 -6.27 -15.14
CA ALA A 102 -1.40 -7.67 -15.58
C ALA A 102 -2.74 -8.06 -16.25
N ALA A 103 -3.87 -7.62 -15.68
CA ALA A 103 -5.20 -7.84 -16.26
C ALA A 103 -5.31 -7.16 -17.64
N ALA A 104 -4.90 -5.89 -17.75
CA ALA A 104 -4.90 -5.17 -19.01
C ALA A 104 -4.00 -5.83 -20.07
N ALA A 105 -2.79 -6.25 -19.69
CA ALA A 105 -1.89 -6.98 -20.60
C ALA A 105 -2.48 -8.32 -21.07
N THR A 106 -3.18 -9.03 -20.18
CA THR A 106 -3.86 -10.29 -20.52
C THR A 106 -4.98 -10.06 -21.53
N THR A 107 -5.82 -9.05 -21.32
CA THR A 107 -6.88 -8.68 -22.26
C THR A 107 -6.30 -8.30 -23.62
N ILE A 108 -5.25 -7.46 -23.66
CA ILE A 108 -4.58 -7.08 -24.91
C ILE A 108 -4.04 -8.30 -25.65
N ALA A 109 -3.38 -9.23 -24.94
CA ALA A 109 -2.86 -10.46 -25.54
C ALA A 109 -3.98 -11.35 -26.10
N GLN A 110 -5.08 -11.51 -25.37
CA GLN A 110 -6.26 -12.24 -25.84
C GLN A 110 -6.87 -11.60 -27.10
N THR A 111 -7.02 -10.27 -27.09
CA THR A 111 -7.51 -9.50 -28.24
C THR A 111 -6.58 -9.63 -29.45
N GLN A 112 -5.26 -9.55 -29.26
CA GLN A 112 -4.28 -9.76 -30.33
C GLN A 112 -4.33 -11.17 -30.92
N MET A 113 -4.46 -12.21 -30.07
CA MET A 113 -4.64 -13.59 -30.55
C MET A 113 -5.93 -13.76 -31.35
N LEU A 114 -7.03 -13.12 -30.93
CA LEU A 114 -8.29 -13.14 -31.68
C LEU A 114 -8.13 -12.51 -33.07
N PHE A 115 -7.46 -11.35 -33.17
CA PHE A 115 -7.18 -10.72 -34.46
C PHE A 115 -6.27 -11.59 -35.35
N GLN A 116 -5.21 -12.17 -34.81
CA GLN A 116 -4.31 -13.06 -35.56
C GLN A 116 -5.01 -14.35 -36.04
N ALA A 117 -5.88 -14.93 -35.22
CA ALA A 117 -6.68 -16.10 -35.61
C ALA A 117 -7.68 -15.77 -36.72
N HIS A 118 -8.19 -14.53 -36.76
CA HIS A 118 -9.08 -14.06 -37.81
C HIS A 118 -8.29 -13.85 -39.11
N ASP A 119 -7.13 -13.18 -39.06
CA ASP A 119 -6.26 -12.98 -40.22
C ASP A 119 -5.77 -14.31 -40.82
N ALA A 120 -5.45 -15.30 -39.98
CA ALA A 120 -5.05 -16.64 -40.43
C ALA A 120 -6.22 -17.45 -41.05
N LYS A 121 -7.47 -17.16 -40.67
CA LYS A 121 -8.68 -17.75 -41.29
C LYS A 121 -9.13 -17.03 -42.57
N THR A 122 -8.68 -15.81 -42.81
CA THR A 122 -9.01 -14.99 -43.99
C THR A 122 -7.90 -14.92 -45.05
N ALA A 123 -7.12 -15.99 -45.21
CA ALA A 123 -6.52 -16.30 -46.52
C ALA A 123 -7.57 -16.81 -47.54
N VAL A 124 -8.86 -16.60 -47.26
CA VAL A 124 -9.99 -16.70 -48.16
C VAL A 124 -10.55 -15.27 -48.27
N GLU A 125 -10.64 -14.73 -49.48
CA GLU A 125 -11.14 -13.38 -49.77
C GLU A 125 -12.56 -13.18 -49.19
N VAL A 126 -12.66 -12.66 -47.97
CA VAL A 126 -13.94 -12.21 -47.42
C VAL A 126 -14.23 -10.86 -48.02
N SER A 127 -15.32 -10.75 -48.77
CA SER A 127 -15.71 -9.52 -49.45
C SER A 127 -15.88 -8.37 -48.45
N LYS A 128 -15.60 -7.13 -48.88
CA LYS A 128 -15.69 -5.94 -48.03
C LYS A 128 -17.07 -5.80 -47.39
N GLU A 129 -18.11 -6.29 -48.06
CA GLU A 129 -19.50 -6.27 -47.62
C GLU A 129 -19.71 -7.17 -46.40
N ALA A 130 -19.24 -8.42 -46.44
CA ALA A 130 -19.35 -9.35 -45.31
C ALA A 130 -18.56 -8.87 -44.08
N ARG A 131 -17.41 -8.22 -44.31
CA ARG A 131 -16.64 -7.60 -43.22
C ARG A 131 -17.37 -6.41 -42.59
N ASN A 132 -17.98 -5.56 -43.41
CA ASN A 132 -18.74 -4.41 -42.91
C ASN A 132 -20.01 -4.85 -42.17
N GLU A 133 -20.65 -5.94 -42.60
CA GLU A 133 -21.81 -6.51 -41.92
C GLU A 133 -21.45 -7.04 -40.52
N ALA A 134 -20.36 -7.81 -40.41
CA ALA A 134 -19.87 -8.31 -39.12
C ALA A 134 -19.44 -7.18 -38.16
N ILE A 135 -18.84 -6.10 -38.68
CA ILE A 135 -18.49 -4.91 -37.88
C ILE A 135 -19.75 -4.20 -37.38
N ASN A 136 -20.77 -4.03 -38.24
CA ASN A 136 -22.02 -3.38 -37.86
C ASN A 136 -22.81 -4.20 -36.83
N GLU A 137 -22.82 -5.53 -36.97
CA GLU A 137 -23.40 -6.44 -35.99
C GLU A 137 -22.70 -6.31 -34.64
N PHE A 138 -21.37 -6.33 -34.61
CA PHE A 138 -20.60 -6.14 -33.38
C PHE A 138 -20.90 -4.77 -32.72
N ILE A 139 -20.90 -3.68 -33.49
CA ILE A 139 -21.23 -2.34 -32.97
C ILE A 139 -22.67 -2.28 -32.44
N SER A 140 -23.62 -2.99 -33.05
CA SER A 140 -25.01 -3.04 -32.58
C SER A 140 -25.15 -3.68 -31.20
N THR A 141 -24.31 -4.68 -30.88
CA THR A 141 -24.30 -5.33 -29.56
C THR A 141 -23.67 -4.46 -28.46
N GLN A 142 -22.89 -3.46 -28.85
CA GLN A 142 -22.23 -2.51 -27.96
C GLN A 142 -23.03 -1.20 -27.80
N ARG A 143 -24.10 -1.00 -28.57
CA ARG A 143 -25.01 0.13 -28.35
C ARG A 143 -25.85 -0.16 -27.11
N ILE A 144 -25.53 0.55 -26.03
CA ILE A 144 -26.42 0.69 -24.88
C ILE A 144 -27.68 1.37 -25.40
N VAL A 145 -28.82 0.69 -25.31
CA VAL A 145 -30.12 1.28 -25.66
C VAL A 145 -30.36 2.45 -24.71
N ASP A 146 -30.42 3.67 -25.25
CA ASP A 146 -30.78 4.85 -24.47
C ASP A 146 -32.26 4.69 -24.06
N PRO A 147 -32.59 4.60 -22.76
CA PRO A 147 -33.95 4.29 -22.30
C PRO A 147 -34.99 5.37 -22.64
N TYR A 148 -34.59 6.49 -23.25
CA TYR A 148 -35.48 7.62 -23.60
C TYR A 148 -35.88 7.71 -25.08
N GLU A 149 -35.51 6.76 -25.94
CA GLU A 149 -35.84 6.80 -27.38
C GLU A 149 -37.25 6.27 -27.75
N LYS A 150 -38.22 6.31 -26.82
CA LYS A 150 -39.63 6.02 -27.10
C LYS A 150 -40.50 7.25 -26.82
N ASP A 151 -40.67 8.08 -27.85
CA ASP A 151 -41.92 8.77 -28.18
C ASP A 151 -41.63 9.92 -29.18
N SER A 152 -41.51 9.60 -30.47
CA SER A 152 -41.64 10.64 -31.50
C SER A 152 -42.16 10.14 -32.84
N THR A 153 -43.10 9.19 -32.87
CA THR A 153 -44.00 9.01 -34.03
C THR A 153 -45.34 8.43 -33.61
N ALA A 154 -46.21 9.30 -33.09
CA ALA A 154 -47.65 9.14 -33.20
C ALA A 154 -48.20 10.44 -33.83
N LYS A 155 -48.45 10.37 -35.14
CA LYS A 155 -49.34 11.27 -35.87
C LYS A 155 -50.27 10.41 -36.70
#